data_AF-A0A355D8L5-F1
#
_entry.id   AF-A0A355D8L5-F1
#
_cell.length_a   1.000
_cell.length_b   1.000
_cell.length_c   1.000
_cell.angle_alpha   90.00
_cell.angle_beta   90.00
_cell.angle_gamma   90.00
#
_symmetry.space_group_name_H-M   'P 1'
#
loop_
_entity.id
_entity.type
_entity.pdbx_description
1 polymer ?
#
loop_
_entity_poly.entity_id
_entity_poly.type
_entity_poly.pdbx_seq_one_letter_code
_entity_poly.pdbx_strand_id
1 'polypeptide(L)'
;MAKEILKDKITRLEKDIKGYKLQINDYKALVESLNQEISDMIDNKDEEFQGSATYKQMNKRIKFLELENKSLKDTIDHEKKIHKLINENNHNNRGAGRKSKFTEGDRETMRMYRFQGKTIKEIAEIYGCSVGLVHKLVKE
;
A
#
# COMPACT_ATOMS: atom_id res chain seq x y z
N MET A 1 76.99 -19.67 -17.78
CA MET A 1 76.68 -18.29 -17.38
C MET A 1 75.21 -17.89 -17.59
N ALA A 2 74.73 -17.52 -18.80
CA ALA A 2 73.33 -17.03 -18.94
C ALA A 2 72.25 -18.06 -18.56
N LYS A 3 72.45 -19.34 -18.91
CA LYS A 3 71.54 -20.45 -18.55
C LYS A 3 71.50 -20.76 -17.05
N GLU A 4 72.61 -20.54 -16.34
CA GLU A 4 72.69 -20.73 -14.88
C GLU A 4 71.98 -19.61 -14.14
N ILE A 5 72.16 -18.35 -14.58
CA ILE A 5 71.46 -17.18 -14.00
C ILE A 5 69.94 -17.32 -14.13
N LEU A 6 69.46 -17.82 -15.26
CA LEU A 6 68.02 -18.10 -15.46
C LEU A 6 67.52 -19.19 -14.52
N LYS A 7 68.32 -20.24 -14.29
CA LYS A 7 67.99 -21.32 -13.35
C LYS A 7 67.88 -20.80 -11.91
N ASP A 8 68.80 -19.94 -11.48
CA ASP A 8 68.78 -19.31 -10.15
C ASP A 8 67.64 -18.30 -9.97
N LYS A 9 67.15 -17.73 -11.07
CA LYS A 9 65.96 -16.87 -11.05
C LYS A 9 64.69 -17.71 -10.90
N ILE A 10 64.60 -18.83 -11.63
CA ILE A 10 63.47 -19.77 -11.54
C ILE A 10 63.34 -20.32 -10.13
N THR A 11 64.43 -20.78 -9.51
CA THR A 11 64.39 -21.34 -8.15
C THR A 11 63.96 -20.33 -7.09
N ARG A 12 64.37 -19.06 -7.21
CA ARG A 12 63.91 -17.98 -6.32
C ARG A 12 62.41 -17.71 -6.50
N LEU A 13 61.95 -17.59 -7.74
CA LEU A 13 60.53 -17.37 -8.03
C LEU A 13 59.66 -18.54 -7.54
N GLU A 14 60.14 -19.78 -7.66
CA GLU A 14 59.44 -20.96 -7.12
C GLU A 14 59.31 -20.90 -5.59
N LYS A 15 60.36 -20.45 -4.90
CA LYS A 15 60.34 -20.25 -3.44
C LYS A 15 59.34 -19.17 -3.04
N ASP A 16 59.31 -18.05 -3.76
CA ASP A 16 58.39 -16.95 -3.50
C ASP A 16 56.94 -17.37 -3.77
N ILE A 17 56.67 -18.07 -4.88
CA ILE A 17 55.35 -18.63 -5.19
C ILE A 17 54.88 -19.57 -4.07
N LYS A 18 55.77 -20.40 -3.54
CA LYS A 18 55.45 -21.28 -2.41
C LYS A 18 55.11 -20.47 -1.15
N GLY A 19 55.87 -19.42 -0.87
CA GLY A 19 55.60 -18.49 0.24
C GLY A 19 54.25 -17.80 0.11
N TYR A 20 53.96 -17.21 -1.05
CA TYR A 20 52.68 -16.55 -1.31
C TYR A 20 51.49 -17.52 -1.23
N LYS A 21 51.65 -18.77 -1.69
CA LYS A 21 50.59 -19.80 -1.54
C LYS A 21 50.27 -20.10 -0.07
N LEU A 22 51.28 -20.18 0.80
CA LEU A 22 51.07 -20.37 2.23
C LEU A 22 50.32 -19.18 2.84
N GLN A 23 50.78 -17.96 2.56
CA GLN A 23 50.12 -16.74 3.03
C GLN A 23 48.66 -16.63 2.55
N ILE A 24 48.39 -16.98 1.29
CA ILE A 24 47.01 -17.00 0.76
C ILE A 24 46.14 -17.99 1.53
N ASN A 25 46.66 -19.16 1.89
CA ASN A 25 45.89 -20.13 2.67
C ASN A 25 45.62 -19.63 4.09
N ASP A 26 46.60 -18.99 4.73
CA ASP A 26 46.43 -18.41 6.07
C ASP A 26 45.38 -17.29 6.04
N TYR A 27 45.43 -16.40 5.03
CA TYR A 27 44.42 -15.36 4.87
C TYR A 27 43.03 -15.92 4.56
N LYS A 28 42.93 -17.01 3.79
CA LYS A 28 41.64 -17.67 3.55
C LYS A 28 41.05 -18.24 4.84
N ALA A 29 41.85 -18.95 5.63
CA ALA A 29 41.41 -19.48 6.91
C ALA A 29 40.96 -18.37 7.87
N LEU A 30 41.68 -17.24 7.90
CA LEU A 30 41.30 -16.07 8.69
C LEU A 30 39.98 -15.44 8.22
N VAL A 31 39.78 -15.32 6.90
CA VAL A 31 38.53 -14.80 6.34
C VAL A 31 37.36 -15.72 6.69
N GLU A 32 37.54 -17.03 6.60
CA GLU A 32 36.53 -18.01 6.99
C GLU A 32 36.15 -17.87 8.47
N SER A 33 37.14 -17.75 9.37
CA SER A 33 36.86 -17.56 10.80
C SER A 33 36.14 -16.25 11.10
N LEU A 34 36.55 -15.14 10.46
CA LEU A 34 35.92 -13.84 10.66
C LEU A 34 34.48 -13.82 10.14
N ASN A 35 34.22 -14.46 9.01
CA ASN A 35 32.86 -14.58 8.48
C ASN A 35 31.96 -15.39 9.43
N GLN A 36 32.48 -16.46 10.03
CA GLN A 36 31.72 -17.23 11.02
C GLN A 36 31.40 -16.38 12.26
N GLU A 37 32.38 -15.66 12.80
CA GLU A 37 32.18 -14.77 13.95
C GLU A 37 31.16 -13.67 13.65
N ILE A 38 31.17 -13.10 12.45
CA ILE A 38 30.17 -12.13 12.01
C ILE A 38 28.77 -12.75 11.98
N SER A 39 28.64 -13.98 11.47
CA SER A 39 27.36 -14.71 11.46
C SER A 39 26.84 -14.91 12.87
N ASP A 40 27.68 -15.45 13.76
CA ASP A 40 27.30 -15.72 15.15
C ASP A 40 26.92 -14.43 15.90
N MET A 41 27.61 -13.31 15.63
CA MET A 41 27.25 -12.00 16.21
C MET A 41 25.91 -11.47 15.72
N ILE A 42 25.58 -11.68 14.44
CA ILE A 42 24.28 -11.28 13.89
C ILE A 42 23.17 -12.09 14.53
N ASP A 43 23.32 -13.42 14.57
CA ASP A 43 22.31 -14.33 15.12
C ASP A 43 22.04 -14.03 16.61
N ASN A 44 23.08 -13.83 17.41
CA ASN A 44 22.95 -13.49 18.83
C ASN A 44 22.23 -12.16 19.05
N LYS A 45 22.50 -11.14 18.24
CA LYS A 45 21.83 -9.84 18.37
C LYS A 45 20.36 -9.91 17.97
N ASP A 46 20.02 -10.70 16.97
CA ASP A 46 18.64 -10.89 16.56
C ASP A 46 17.84 -11.63 17.66
N GLU A 47 18.43 -12.66 18.27
CA GLU A 47 17.82 -13.35 19.41
C GLU A 47 17.64 -12.43 20.62
N GLU A 48 18.65 -11.63 20.96
CA GLU A 48 18.58 -10.65 22.05
C GLU A 48 17.49 -9.60 21.80
N PHE A 49 17.40 -9.08 20.57
CA PHE A 49 16.38 -8.11 20.19
C PHE A 49 14.97 -8.70 20.25
N GLN A 50 14.76 -9.91 19.72
CA GLN A 50 13.47 -10.61 19.82
C GLN A 50 13.09 -10.92 21.28
N GLY A 51 14.09 -11.21 22.11
CA GLY A 51 13.94 -11.43 23.54
C GLY A 51 13.60 -10.16 24.33
N SER A 52 13.93 -8.99 23.80
CA SER A 52 13.81 -7.71 24.49
C SER A 52 12.36 -7.40 24.90
N ALA A 53 12.21 -6.72 26.05
CA ALA A 53 10.90 -6.28 26.52
C ALA A 53 10.22 -5.36 25.50
N THR A 54 10.99 -4.49 24.84
CA THR A 54 10.52 -3.56 23.80
C THR A 54 9.91 -4.30 22.63
N TYR A 55 10.60 -5.30 22.07
CA TYR A 55 10.09 -6.08 20.94
C TYR A 55 8.80 -6.83 21.31
N LYS A 56 8.76 -7.47 22.49
CA LYS A 56 7.57 -8.15 23.00
C LYS A 56 6.39 -7.20 23.18
N GLN A 57 6.62 -5.99 23.70
CA GLN A 57 5.59 -4.96 23.84
C GLN A 57 5.09 -4.47 22.48
N MET A 58 6.00 -4.24 21.53
CA MET A 58 5.67 -3.82 20.18
C MET A 58 4.79 -4.86 19.48
N ASN A 59 5.15 -6.15 19.55
CA ASN A 59 4.33 -7.23 18.97
C ASN A 59 2.93 -7.32 19.60
N LYS A 60 2.82 -7.14 20.92
CA LYS A 60 1.51 -7.07 21.58
C LYS A 60 0.69 -5.89 21.06
N ARG A 61 1.32 -4.73 20.88
CA ARG A 61 0.66 -3.52 20.37
C ARG A 61 0.21 -3.70 18.91
N ILE A 62 1.05 -4.28 18.06
CA ILE A 62 0.72 -4.60 16.67
C ILE A 62 -0.51 -5.51 16.63
N LYS A 63 -0.50 -6.62 17.39
CA LYS A 63 -1.65 -7.54 17.46
C LYS A 63 -2.94 -6.86 17.93
N PHE A 64 -2.84 -5.95 18.90
CA PHE A 64 -3.98 -5.16 19.36
C PHE A 64 -4.53 -4.25 18.25
N LEU A 65 -3.65 -3.52 17.56
CA LEU A 65 -4.03 -2.62 16.46
C LEU A 65 -4.63 -3.38 15.28
N GLU A 66 -4.16 -4.59 14.98
CA GLU A 66 -4.74 -5.45 13.94
C GLU A 66 -6.18 -5.85 14.28
N LEU A 67 -6.45 -6.21 15.54
CA LEU A 67 -7.80 -6.53 16.00
C LEU A 67 -8.72 -5.30 15.96
N GLU A 68 -8.23 -4.15 16.40
CA GLU A 68 -8.97 -2.89 16.37
C GLU A 68 -9.32 -2.49 14.93
N ASN A 69 -8.36 -2.53 14.01
CA ASN A 69 -8.59 -2.26 12.59
C ASN A 69 -9.61 -3.21 11.97
N LYS A 70 -9.55 -4.50 12.32
CA LYS A 70 -10.54 -5.48 11.85
C LYS A 70 -11.95 -5.12 12.36
N SER A 71 -12.08 -4.83 13.64
CA SER A 71 -13.37 -4.43 14.23
C SER A 71 -13.93 -3.17 13.56
N LEU A 72 -13.10 -2.15 13.36
CA LEU A 72 -13.52 -0.92 12.69
C LEU A 72 -13.98 -1.17 11.25
N LYS A 73 -13.28 -2.04 10.52
CA LYS A 73 -13.65 -2.43 9.17
C LYS A 73 -15.02 -3.12 9.14
N ASP A 74 -15.25 -4.06 10.07
CA ASP A 74 -16.52 -4.77 10.20
C ASP A 74 -17.67 -3.79 10.52
N THR A 75 -17.43 -2.81 11.41
CA THR A 75 -18.40 -1.74 11.72
C THR A 75 -18.73 -0.90 10.48
N ILE A 76 -17.72 -0.44 9.74
CA ILE A 76 -17.91 0.36 8.52
C ILE A 76 -18.71 -0.42 7.47
N ASP A 77 -18.41 -1.70 7.28
CA ASP A 77 -19.12 -2.54 6.32
C ASP A 77 -20.58 -2.78 6.74
N HIS A 78 -20.85 -2.89 8.05
CA HIS A 78 -22.20 -2.96 8.59
C HIS A 78 -22.98 -1.65 8.38
N GLU A 79 -22.36 -0.50 8.67
CA GLU A 79 -22.96 0.82 8.45
C GLU A 79 -23.30 1.05 6.97
N LYS A 80 -22.40 0.67 6.05
CA LYS A 80 -22.66 0.73 4.60
C LYS A 80 -23.86 -0.11 4.19
N LYS A 81 -24.01 -1.32 4.74
CA LYS A 81 -25.17 -2.17 4.48
C LYS A 81 -26.46 -1.54 5.00
N ILE A 82 -26.44 -0.98 6.21
CA ILE A 82 -27.60 -0.25 6.77
C ILE A 82 -27.96 0.93 5.88
N HIS A 83 -26.99 1.76 5.49
CA HIS A 83 -27.24 2.92 4.62
C HIS A 83 -27.84 2.51 3.28
N LYS A 84 -27.33 1.43 2.69
CA LYS A 84 -27.89 0.87 1.45
C LYS A 84 -29.34 0.45 1.64
N LEU A 85 -29.65 -0.29 2.71
CA LEU A 85 -31.01 -0.70 3.04
C LEU A 85 -31.93 0.51 3.29
N ILE A 86 -31.47 1.54 4.00
CA ILE A 86 -32.26 2.76 4.23
C ILE A 86 -32.58 3.46 2.89
N ASN A 87 -31.58 3.58 2.00
CA ASN A 87 -31.78 4.21 0.70
C ASN A 87 -32.72 3.40 -0.20
N GLU A 88 -32.63 2.06 -0.17
CA GLU A 88 -33.53 1.17 -0.89
C GLU A 88 -34.98 1.24 -0.33
N ASN A 89 -35.14 1.30 1.00
CA ASN A 89 -36.45 1.35 1.66
C ASN A 89 -37.10 2.75 1.64
N ASN A 90 -36.34 3.83 1.45
CA ASN A 90 -36.85 5.19 1.29
C ASN A 90 -37.55 5.43 -0.07
N HIS A 91 -37.53 4.45 -0.97
CA HIS A 91 -38.29 4.49 -2.22
C HIS A 91 -39.47 3.52 -2.16
N ASN A 92 -40.66 4.04 -1.80
CA ASN A 92 -41.97 3.46 -2.12
C ASN A 92 -42.00 1.91 -2.18
N ASN A 93 -41.76 1.21 -1.05
CA ASN A 93 -41.84 -0.25 -0.99
C ASN A 93 -43.20 -0.83 -1.43
N ARG A 94 -44.24 0.00 -1.53
CA ARG A 94 -45.58 -0.35 -2.03
C ARG A 94 -45.82 0.01 -3.50
N GLY A 95 -44.88 0.67 -4.17
CA GLY A 95 -45.03 1.15 -5.55
C GLY A 95 -46.16 2.18 -5.75
N ALA A 96 -46.65 2.82 -4.69
CA ALA A 96 -47.81 3.71 -4.76
C ALA A 96 -47.42 5.15 -5.14
N GLY A 97 -48.09 5.73 -6.14
CA GLY A 97 -47.88 7.11 -6.58
C GLY A 97 -47.31 7.24 -7.99
N ARG A 98 -47.28 8.47 -8.51
CA ARG A 98 -46.72 8.75 -9.85
C ARG A 98 -45.20 8.69 -9.76
N LYS A 99 -44.55 7.88 -10.62
CA LYS A 99 -43.10 7.87 -10.76
C LYS A 99 -42.62 9.27 -11.19
N SER A 100 -41.47 9.69 -10.69
CA SER A 100 -40.84 10.94 -11.11
C SER A 100 -40.65 10.94 -12.63
N LYS A 101 -40.97 12.05 -13.31
CA LYS A 101 -40.75 12.21 -14.75
C LYS A 101 -39.25 12.30 -15.10
N PHE A 102 -38.43 12.70 -14.13
CA PHE A 102 -37.00 12.99 -14.32
C PHE A 102 -36.13 12.17 -13.39
N THR A 103 -34.97 11.72 -13.89
CA THR A 103 -33.93 11.01 -13.15
C THR A 103 -33.04 11.98 -12.36
N GLU A 104 -32.16 11.47 -11.50
CA GLU A 104 -31.21 12.33 -10.78
C GLU A 104 -30.24 13.06 -11.72
N GLY A 105 -29.76 12.39 -12.77
CA GLY A 105 -28.90 13.02 -13.79
C GLY A 105 -29.60 14.15 -14.54
N ASP A 106 -30.91 14.01 -14.79
CA ASP A 106 -31.71 15.09 -15.38
C ASP A 106 -31.79 16.29 -14.44
N ARG A 107 -31.95 16.06 -13.12
CA ARG A 107 -31.99 17.12 -12.11
C ARG A 107 -30.67 17.86 -12.00
N GLU A 108 -29.55 17.14 -12.00
CA GLU A 108 -28.21 17.75 -12.03
C GLU A 108 -27.99 18.58 -13.29
N THR A 109 -28.44 18.09 -14.45
CA THR A 109 -28.33 18.83 -15.71
C THR A 109 -29.19 20.11 -15.70
N MET A 110 -30.39 20.07 -15.10
CA MET A 110 -31.22 21.27 -14.89
C MET A 110 -30.54 22.28 -13.95
N ARG A 111 -29.90 21.83 -12.87
CA ARG A 111 -29.10 22.69 -11.97
C ARG A 111 -27.91 23.30 -12.69
N MET A 112 -27.23 22.53 -13.54
CA MET A 112 -26.12 23.01 -14.37
C MET A 112 -26.58 24.09 -15.36
N TYR A 113 -27.69 23.89 -16.07
CA TYR A 113 -28.26 24.91 -16.94
C TYR A 113 -28.64 26.19 -16.18
N ARG A 114 -29.15 26.05 -14.95
CA ARG A 114 -29.42 27.22 -14.10
C ARG A 114 -28.15 27.96 -13.72
N PHE A 115 -27.11 27.22 -13.35
CA PHE A 115 -25.79 27.78 -13.03
C PHE A 115 -25.16 28.51 -14.22
N GLN A 116 -25.35 27.99 -15.43
CA GLN A 116 -24.94 28.63 -16.70
C GLN A 116 -25.79 29.87 -17.08
N GLY A 117 -26.77 30.24 -16.26
CA GLY A 117 -27.59 31.44 -16.46
C GLY A 117 -28.89 31.23 -17.23
N LYS A 118 -29.24 29.99 -17.62
CA LYS A 118 -30.55 29.75 -18.26
C LYS A 118 -31.69 30.06 -17.30
N THR A 119 -32.75 30.65 -17.84
CA THR A 119 -33.98 30.91 -17.12
C THR A 119 -34.74 29.61 -16.85
N ILE A 120 -35.53 29.61 -15.78
CA ILE A 120 -36.38 28.46 -15.43
C ILE A 120 -37.36 28.15 -16.58
N LYS A 121 -37.79 29.17 -17.33
CA LYS A 121 -38.66 29.01 -18.49
C LYS A 121 -37.95 28.29 -19.64
N GLU A 122 -36.73 28.67 -19.99
CA GLU A 122 -35.95 28.00 -21.03
C GLU A 122 -35.66 26.54 -20.67
N ILE A 123 -35.33 26.26 -19.40
CA ILE A 123 -35.12 24.89 -18.92
C ILE A 123 -36.44 24.10 -19.01
N ALA A 124 -37.57 24.71 -18.66
CA ALA A 124 -38.88 24.08 -18.76
C ALA A 124 -39.27 23.73 -20.21
N GLU A 125 -38.89 24.58 -21.17
CA GLU A 125 -39.07 24.33 -22.61
C GLU A 125 -38.16 23.19 -23.10
N ILE A 126 -36.88 23.19 -22.72
CA ILE A 126 -35.91 22.12 -23.07
C ILE A 126 -36.42 20.75 -22.63
N TYR A 127 -37.01 20.65 -21.43
CA TYR A 127 -37.47 19.40 -20.84
C TYR A 127 -38.99 19.15 -21.03
N GLY A 128 -39.70 20.01 -21.77
CA GLY A 128 -41.12 19.89 -22.03
C GLY A 128 -41.96 19.70 -20.76
N CYS A 129 -41.75 20.56 -19.76
CA CYS A 129 -42.46 20.49 -18.47
C CYS A 129 -42.85 21.86 -17.92
N SER A 130 -43.59 21.89 -16.81
CA SER A 130 -44.02 23.16 -16.22
C SER A 130 -42.87 23.91 -15.55
N VAL A 131 -42.86 25.23 -15.66
CA VAL A 131 -41.93 26.12 -14.95
C VAL A 131 -41.90 25.85 -13.44
N GLY A 132 -43.06 25.60 -12.83
CA GLY A 132 -43.14 25.28 -11.39
C GLY A 132 -42.43 23.98 -11.00
N LEU A 133 -42.45 22.98 -11.89
CA LEU A 133 -41.74 21.71 -11.69
C LEU A 133 -40.22 21.94 -11.76
N VAL A 134 -39.72 22.67 -12.75
CA VAL A 134 -38.29 23.02 -12.84
C VAL A 134 -37.85 23.85 -11.64
N HIS A 135 -38.64 24.84 -11.23
CA HIS A 135 -38.33 25.65 -10.06
C HIS A 135 -38.19 24.80 -8.79
N LYS A 136 -39.05 23.77 -8.63
CA LYS A 136 -38.94 22.82 -7.51
C LYS A 136 -37.65 22.00 -7.62
N LEU A 137 -37.37 21.41 -8.78
CA LEU A 137 -36.23 20.49 -8.98
C LEU A 137 -34.86 21.15 -8.89
N VAL A 138 -34.77 22.45 -9.22
CA VAL A 138 -33.52 23.23 -9.15
C VAL A 138 -33.28 23.81 -7.74
N LYS A 139 -34.34 23.95 -6.93
CA LYS A 139 -34.26 24.53 -5.58
C LYS A 139 -34.12 23.47 -4.48
N GLU A 140 -34.67 22.26 -4.68
CA GLU A 140 -34.27 21.06 -3.93
C GLU A 140 -32.76 20.82 -4.07
#